data_AF-A0A6P2FME3-F1
#
_entry.id   AF-A0A6P2FME3-F1
#
_cell.length_a   1.000
_cell.length_b   1.000
_cell.length_c   1.000
_cell.angle_alpha   90.00
_cell.angle_beta   90.00
_cell.angle_gamma   90.00
#
_symmetry.space_group_name_H-M   'P 1'
#
loop_
_entity.id
_entity.type
_entity.pdbx_description
1 polymer ?
#
loop_
_entity_poly.entity_id
_entity_poly.type
_entity_poly.pdbx_seq_one_letter_code
_entity_poly.pdbx_strand_id
1 'polypeptide(L)'
;MKSAVHSTLALVLAAGGLLLAGAASAADPAGGGTTLQRERATCDGVQQDRAACLREAGAARQEAARNGLTSPPPRVEEQNATARCSEQPASARAECEARMRGTGRTTVEGSVMGGGIIRETVTPIPAKP
;
A
#
# COMPACT_ATOMS: atom_id res chain seq x y z
N MET A 1 7.54 -38.68 75.68
CA MET A 1 8.50 -39.05 74.61
C MET A 1 7.83 -38.75 73.27
N LYS A 2 8.44 -37.87 72.45
CA LYS A 2 8.22 -37.61 71.00
C LYS A 2 6.80 -37.13 70.60
N SER A 3 6.50 -35.83 70.63
CA SER A 3 6.90 -34.72 69.71
C SER A 3 6.07 -34.63 68.43
N ALA A 4 5.31 -33.54 68.38
CA ALA A 4 4.75 -32.82 67.24
C ALA A 4 5.31 -33.17 65.85
N VAL A 5 4.43 -33.67 64.97
CA VAL A 5 4.62 -33.63 63.50
C VAL A 5 3.26 -33.36 62.83
N HIS A 6 2.58 -32.29 63.28
CA HIS A 6 1.56 -31.63 62.47
C HIS A 6 2.16 -30.29 62.06
N SER A 7 1.98 -29.90 60.80
CA SER A 7 2.44 -28.63 60.21
C SER A 7 3.84 -28.69 59.59
N THR A 8 3.89 -28.89 58.27
CA THR A 8 4.83 -28.28 57.28
C THR A 8 4.88 -29.06 55.96
N LEU A 9 3.79 -29.68 55.50
CA LEU A 9 3.74 -30.26 54.15
C LEU A 9 2.47 -29.86 53.38
N ALA A 10 2.04 -28.61 53.53
CA ALA A 10 0.90 -28.03 52.80
C ALA A 10 1.27 -26.73 52.06
N LEU A 11 2.56 -26.46 51.82
CA LEU A 11 2.98 -25.16 51.27
C LEU A 11 4.24 -25.22 50.40
N VAL A 12 4.35 -26.11 49.39
CA VAL A 12 5.43 -25.98 48.38
C VAL A 12 5.04 -26.30 46.93
N LEU A 13 4.00 -27.07 46.59
CA LEU A 13 3.77 -27.44 45.17
C LEU A 13 2.68 -26.60 44.47
N ALA A 14 2.78 -25.28 44.56
CA ALA A 14 1.99 -24.30 43.80
C ALA A 14 2.83 -23.60 42.71
N ALA A 15 3.72 -24.33 42.04
CA ALA A 15 4.56 -23.81 40.96
C ALA A 15 4.82 -24.91 39.91
N GLY A 16 3.84 -25.15 39.04
CA GLY A 16 3.93 -26.18 38.01
C GLY A 16 2.87 -26.02 36.92
N GLY A 17 2.64 -24.79 36.48
CA GLY A 17 1.74 -24.47 35.36
C GLY A 17 2.42 -23.49 34.42
N LEU A 18 2.26 -23.74 33.11
CA LEU A 18 2.74 -22.98 31.94
C LEU A 18 4.16 -23.31 31.45
N LEU A 19 4.29 -24.41 30.68
CA LEU A 19 5.36 -24.55 29.66
C LEU A 19 4.83 -25.09 28.32
N LEU A 20 3.60 -24.73 27.91
CA LEU A 20 3.10 -25.02 26.55
C LEU A 20 2.44 -23.80 25.88
N ALA A 21 3.22 -22.75 25.60
CA ALA A 21 2.81 -21.72 24.64
C ALA A 21 3.98 -21.46 23.66
N GLY A 22 3.69 -21.64 22.37
CA GLY A 22 4.65 -21.81 21.29
C GLY A 22 5.59 -20.62 21.04
N ALA A 23 6.85 -20.94 20.77
CA ALA A 23 7.76 -20.05 20.06
C ALA A 23 7.65 -20.37 18.56
N ALA A 24 6.65 -19.81 17.90
CA ALA A 24 6.70 -19.63 16.45
C ALA A 24 7.64 -18.44 16.18
N SER A 25 8.93 -18.72 16.04
CA SER A 25 9.91 -17.72 15.65
C SER A 25 9.69 -17.38 14.18
N ALA A 26 8.99 -16.28 13.89
CA ALA A 26 9.06 -15.66 12.58
C ALA A 26 10.50 -15.14 12.40
N ALA A 27 11.25 -15.76 11.50
CA ALA A 27 12.59 -15.31 11.12
C ALA A 27 12.47 -13.94 10.45
N ASP A 28 12.92 -12.89 11.15
CA ASP A 28 13.18 -11.57 10.58
C ASP A 28 14.28 -11.68 9.51
N PRO A 29 14.02 -11.38 8.23
CA PRO A 29 15.10 -11.20 7.28
C PRO A 29 15.83 -9.89 7.63
N ALA A 30 17.13 -10.02 7.84
CA ALA A 30 18.07 -8.98 8.22
C ALA A 30 17.91 -7.67 7.41
N GLY A 31 17.70 -6.55 8.11
CA GLY A 31 17.54 -5.24 7.46
C GLY A 31 17.24 -4.06 8.40
N GLY A 32 17.81 -4.02 9.61
CA GLY A 32 18.19 -2.79 10.34
C GLY A 32 17.14 -1.69 10.60
N GLY A 33 15.86 -2.01 10.51
CA GLY A 33 14.72 -1.17 10.85
C GLY A 33 13.47 -1.93 10.46
N THR A 34 12.55 -2.16 11.39
CA THR A 34 11.29 -2.84 11.05
C THR A 34 10.63 -2.04 9.92
N THR A 35 10.05 -2.70 8.92
CA THR A 35 9.39 -2.03 7.78
C THR A 35 8.45 -0.91 8.25
N LEU A 36 7.84 -1.11 9.43
CA LEU A 36 7.08 -0.09 10.16
C LEU A 36 7.85 1.21 10.43
N GLN A 37 9.08 1.14 10.95
CA GLN A 37 9.87 2.34 11.26
C GLN A 37 10.24 3.08 9.97
N ARG A 38 10.50 2.36 8.89
CA ARG A 38 10.80 2.97 7.58
C ARG A 38 9.58 3.70 7.01
N GLU A 39 8.41 3.08 7.07
CA GLU A 39 7.15 3.71 6.61
C GLU A 39 6.76 4.91 7.46
N ARG A 40 6.98 4.86 8.78
CA ARG A 40 6.77 6.00 9.66
C ARG A 40 7.74 7.14 9.39
N ALA A 41 9.00 6.83 9.11
CA ALA A 41 10.01 7.83 8.75
C ALA A 41 9.67 8.56 7.45
N THR A 42 8.90 7.95 6.53
CA THR A 42 8.38 8.62 5.33
C THR A 42 7.42 9.77 5.65
N CYS A 43 6.77 9.74 6.83
CA CYS A 43 5.91 10.83 7.28
C CYS A 43 6.69 12.01 7.89
N ASP A 44 7.99 11.87 8.11
CA ASP A 44 8.85 12.96 8.60
C ASP A 44 9.41 13.72 7.38
N GLY A 45 8.88 14.91 7.10
CA GLY A 45 9.31 15.76 5.97
C GLY A 45 8.33 15.88 4.80
N VAL A 46 7.12 15.33 4.91
CA VAL A 46 6.05 15.56 3.93
C VAL A 46 5.37 16.91 4.16
N GLN A 47 5.02 17.61 3.07
CA GLN A 47 4.19 18.84 3.10
C GLN A 47 2.70 18.54 3.39
N GLN A 48 2.42 17.45 4.12
CA GLN A 48 1.09 16.92 4.43
C GLN A 48 0.93 16.85 5.96
N ASP A 49 -0.29 16.77 6.46
CA ASP A 49 -0.55 16.53 7.89
C ASP A 49 0.11 15.20 8.33
N ARG A 50 1.07 15.30 9.26
CA ARG A 50 1.81 14.14 9.77
C ARG A 50 0.91 13.11 10.45
N ALA A 51 -0.10 13.56 11.19
CA ALA A 51 -1.04 12.65 11.83
C ALA A 51 -1.91 11.94 10.79
N ALA A 52 -2.30 12.63 9.70
CA ALA A 52 -2.95 11.98 8.57
C ALA A 52 -2.04 10.94 7.91
N CYS A 53 -0.79 11.30 7.59
CA CYS A 53 0.18 10.36 7.01
C CYS A 53 0.34 9.09 7.86
N LEU A 54 0.48 9.23 9.18
CA LEU A 54 0.61 8.08 10.07
C LEU A 54 -0.64 7.20 10.12
N ARG A 55 -1.84 7.79 10.00
CA ARG A 55 -3.10 7.03 9.89
C ARG A 55 -3.16 6.26 8.58
N GLU A 56 -2.84 6.90 7.45
CA GLU A 56 -2.84 6.25 6.14
C GLU A 56 -1.79 5.14 6.05
N ALA A 57 -0.59 5.34 6.60
CA ALA A 57 0.43 4.30 6.72
C ALA A 57 -0.10 3.12 7.56
N GLY A 58 -0.76 3.39 8.69
CA GLY A 58 -1.39 2.35 9.50
C GLY A 58 -2.47 1.56 8.73
N ALA A 59 -3.33 2.26 8.00
CA ALA A 59 -4.36 1.66 7.15
C ALA A 59 -3.73 0.78 6.06
N ALA A 60 -2.75 1.29 5.33
CA ALA A 60 -2.03 0.54 4.30
C ALA A 60 -1.40 -0.76 4.85
N ARG A 61 -0.85 -0.74 6.06
CA ARG A 61 -0.33 -1.95 6.72
C ARG A 61 -1.42 -2.94 7.10
N GLN A 62 -2.56 -2.45 7.58
CA GLN A 62 -3.71 -3.31 7.88
C GLN A 62 -4.24 -3.99 6.60
N GLU A 63 -4.32 -3.24 5.49
CA GLU A 63 -4.67 -3.78 4.16
C GLU A 63 -3.65 -4.81 3.68
N ALA A 64 -2.35 -4.51 3.81
CA ALA A 64 -1.28 -5.42 3.40
C ALA A 64 -1.34 -6.75 4.17
N ALA A 65 -1.55 -6.68 5.50
CA ALA A 65 -1.63 -7.87 6.36
C ALA A 65 -2.79 -8.81 5.99
N ARG A 66 -3.87 -8.26 5.41
CA ARG A 66 -5.01 -9.05 4.91
C ARG A 66 -4.96 -9.34 3.41
N ASN A 67 -3.84 -9.07 2.74
CA ASN A 67 -3.67 -9.19 1.29
C ASN A 67 -4.71 -8.37 0.48
N GLY A 68 -5.16 -7.24 1.02
CA GLY A 68 -6.14 -6.35 0.41
C GLY A 68 -5.55 -5.35 -0.57
N LEU A 69 -4.22 -5.21 -0.63
CA LEU A 69 -3.53 -4.34 -1.58
C LEU A 69 -3.51 -4.99 -2.97
N THR A 70 -4.57 -4.76 -3.75
CA THR A 70 -4.69 -5.26 -5.12
C THR A 70 -4.54 -4.15 -6.13
N SER A 71 -3.83 -4.41 -7.22
CA SER A 71 -3.88 -3.57 -8.43
C SER A 71 -4.82 -4.20 -9.45
N PRO A 72 -5.65 -3.42 -10.15
CA PRO A 72 -6.40 -3.92 -11.28
C PRO A 72 -5.44 -4.46 -12.37
N PRO A 73 -5.83 -5.48 -13.14
CA PRO A 73 -5.02 -5.95 -14.25
C PRO A 73 -4.88 -4.86 -15.33
N PRO A 74 -3.79 -4.83 -16.12
CA PRO A 74 -3.52 -3.76 -17.09
C PRO A 74 -4.69 -3.48 -18.06
N ARG A 75 -5.39 -4.53 -18.50
CA ARG A 75 -6.60 -4.39 -19.34
C ARG A 75 -7.69 -3.54 -18.68
N VAL A 76 -7.91 -3.70 -17.37
CA VAL A 76 -8.92 -2.93 -16.64
C VAL A 76 -8.45 -1.49 -16.47
N GLU A 77 -7.16 -1.26 -16.27
CA GLU A 77 -6.58 0.09 -16.23
C GLU A 77 -6.77 0.83 -17.57
N GLU A 78 -6.49 0.16 -18.69
CA GLU A 78 -6.72 0.70 -20.05
C GLU A 78 -8.20 1.00 -20.32
N GLN A 79 -9.10 0.12 -19.86
CA GLN A 79 -10.54 0.33 -19.97
C GLN A 79 -11.00 1.52 -19.14
N ASN A 80 -10.58 1.62 -17.88
CA ASN A 80 -10.87 2.78 -17.04
C ASN A 80 -10.28 4.06 -17.65
N ALA A 81 -9.10 3.95 -18.29
CA ALA A 81 -8.44 5.07 -18.95
C ALA A 81 -9.24 5.63 -20.11
N THR A 82 -9.74 4.74 -20.97
CA THR A 82 -10.54 5.11 -22.14
C THR A 82 -11.99 5.44 -21.80
N ALA A 83 -12.54 4.84 -20.74
CA ALA A 83 -13.88 5.16 -20.24
C ALA A 83 -14.03 6.65 -19.90
N ARG A 84 -12.98 7.29 -19.34
CA ARG A 84 -12.99 8.73 -19.07
C ARG A 84 -13.20 9.61 -20.31
N CYS A 85 -12.92 9.10 -21.52
CA CYS A 85 -13.17 9.83 -22.75
C CYS A 85 -14.67 9.91 -23.11
N SER A 86 -15.56 9.18 -22.43
CA SER A 86 -17.01 9.31 -22.62
C SER A 86 -17.54 10.70 -22.28
N GLU A 87 -16.88 11.38 -21.34
CA GLU A 87 -17.26 12.72 -20.86
C GLU A 87 -16.85 13.84 -21.82
N GLN A 88 -16.08 13.52 -22.87
CA GLN A 88 -15.67 14.50 -23.85
C GLN A 88 -16.80 14.77 -24.86
N PRO A 89 -16.89 16.00 -25.41
CA PRO A 89 -17.75 16.27 -26.55
C PRO A 89 -17.50 15.28 -27.70
N ALA A 90 -18.54 14.95 -28.47
CA ALA A 90 -18.45 13.96 -29.53
C ALA A 90 -17.31 14.23 -30.54
N SER A 91 -17.03 15.50 -30.83
CA SER A 91 -15.92 15.92 -31.71
C SER A 91 -14.53 15.66 -31.14
N ALA A 92 -14.37 15.62 -29.81
CA ALA A 92 -13.07 15.47 -29.13
C ALA A 92 -12.82 14.04 -28.62
N ARG A 93 -13.84 13.18 -28.59
CA ARG A 93 -13.77 11.84 -28.00
C ARG A 93 -12.73 10.95 -28.69
N ALA A 94 -12.70 10.94 -30.02
CA ALA A 94 -11.74 10.13 -30.77
C ALA A 94 -10.28 10.54 -30.48
N GLU A 95 -10.02 11.84 -30.35
CA GLU A 95 -8.69 12.37 -30.04
C GLU A 95 -8.28 12.08 -28.59
N CYS A 96 -9.23 12.18 -27.64
CA CYS A 96 -8.99 11.76 -26.26
C CYS A 96 -8.57 10.29 -26.20
N GLU A 97 -9.32 9.42 -26.88
CA GLU A 97 -9.04 8.00 -26.90
C GLU A 97 -7.68 7.69 -27.55
N ALA A 98 -7.34 8.37 -28.65
CA ALA A 98 -6.05 8.23 -29.31
C ALA A 98 -4.88 8.62 -28.40
N ARG A 99 -5.03 9.72 -27.64
CA ARG A 99 -4.06 10.20 -26.64
C ARG A 99 -3.89 9.23 -25.49
N MET A 100 -5.00 8.68 -24.97
CA MET A 100 -4.97 7.70 -23.88
C MET A 100 -4.32 6.38 -24.29
N ARG A 101 -4.53 5.94 -25.54
CA ARG A 101 -3.87 4.76 -26.12
C ARG A 101 -2.43 5.01 -26.57
N GLY A 102 -1.96 6.27 -26.54
CA GLY A 102 -0.61 6.63 -27.01
C GLY A 102 -0.42 6.46 -28.51
N THR A 103 -1.50 6.49 -29.29
CA THR A 103 -1.45 6.35 -30.76
C THR A 103 -1.13 7.69 -31.44
N GLY A 104 -0.69 7.65 -32.70
CA GLY A 104 -0.34 8.86 -33.46
C GLY A 104 0.95 9.52 -32.97
N ARG A 105 1.03 10.86 -33.10
CA ARG A 105 2.16 11.65 -32.59
C ARG A 105 1.89 12.06 -31.15
N THR A 106 1.97 11.07 -30.25
CA THR A 106 1.76 11.28 -28.82
C THR A 106 3.08 11.22 -28.05
N THR A 107 3.39 12.25 -27.27
CA THR A 107 4.49 12.28 -26.31
C THR A 107 3.96 12.06 -24.90
N VAL A 108 4.78 11.43 -24.06
CA VAL A 108 4.45 11.11 -22.66
C VAL A 108 5.58 11.60 -21.78
N GLU A 109 5.26 12.44 -20.80
CA GLU A 109 6.23 13.05 -19.90
C GLU A 109 5.79 12.88 -18.43
N GLY A 110 6.75 12.79 -17.52
CA GLY A 110 6.51 12.62 -16.08
C GLY A 110 6.58 11.18 -15.59
N SER A 111 6.12 10.96 -14.36
CA SER A 111 6.09 9.64 -13.73
C SER A 111 5.01 9.56 -12.66
N VAL A 112 4.48 8.36 -12.42
CA VAL A 112 3.49 8.12 -11.36
C VAL A 112 4.07 8.51 -10.00
N MET A 113 5.31 8.10 -9.71
CA MET A 113 5.99 8.44 -8.45
C MET A 113 6.27 9.94 -8.32
N GLY A 114 6.50 10.65 -9.43
CA GLY A 114 6.73 12.09 -9.48
C GLY A 114 5.48 12.95 -9.45
N GLY A 115 4.29 12.35 -9.29
CA GLY A 115 3.03 13.07 -9.11
C GLY A 115 2.14 13.15 -10.35
N GLY A 116 2.55 12.57 -11.49
CA GLY A 116 1.67 12.51 -12.65
C GLY A 116 2.37 12.22 -13.97
N ILE A 117 1.55 11.88 -14.97
CA ILE A 117 1.96 11.70 -16.36
C ILE A 117 1.14 12.66 -17.22
N ILE A 118 1.81 13.42 -18.07
CA ILE A 118 1.20 14.27 -19.09
C ILE A 118 1.31 13.59 -20.45
N ARG A 119 0.24 13.64 -21.23
CA ARG A 119 0.17 13.10 -22.58
C ARG A 119 -0.23 14.21 -23.54
N GLU A 120 0.58 14.44 -24.55
CA GLU A 120 0.30 15.43 -25.59
C GLU A 120 0.22 14.73 -26.93
N THR A 121 -0.83 15.02 -27.71
CA THR A 121 -1.00 14.49 -29.06
C THR A 121 -1.13 15.66 -30.03
N VAL A 122 -0.31 15.67 -31.09
CA VAL A 122 -0.34 16.75 -32.08
C VAL A 122 -1.07 16.28 -33.35
N THR A 123 -2.28 16.79 -33.55
CA THR A 123 -3.10 16.53 -34.75
C THR A 123 -2.90 17.66 -35.78
N PRO A 124 -2.27 17.40 -36.95
CA PRO A 124 -2.16 18.41 -38.00
C PRO A 124 -3.52 18.63 -38.68
N ILE A 125 -3.92 19.90 -38.84
CA ILE A 125 -5.13 20.27 -39.58
C ILE A 125 -4.71 20.65 -41.00
N PRO A 126 -5.33 20.08 -42.06
CA PRO A 126 -5.02 20.45 -43.43
C PRO A 126 -5.35 21.93 -43.71
N ALA A 127 -4.55 22.57 -44.57
CA ALA A 127 -4.79 23.94 -44.97
C ALA A 127 -6.16 24.07 -45.66
N LYS A 128 -6.89 25.14 -45.32
CA LYS A 128 -8.15 25.47 -45.98
C LYS A 128 -7.85 25.90 -47.44
N PRO A 129 -8.56 25.39 -48.44
CA PRO A 129 -8.36 25.75 -49.84
C PRO A 129 -8.65 27.24 -50.12
#